data_AF-A0A2D8EIV3-F1
#
_entry.id   AF-A0A2D8EIV3-F1
#
_cell.length_a   1.000
_cell.length_b   1.000
_cell.length_c   1.000
_cell.angle_alpha   90.00
_cell.angle_beta   90.00
_cell.angle_gamma   90.00
#
_symmetry.space_group_name_H-M   'P 1'
#
loop_
_entity.id
_entity.type
_entity.pdbx_description
1 polymer ?
#
loop_
_entity_poly.entity_id
_entity_poly.type
_entity_poly.pdbx_seq_one_letter_code
_entity_poly.pdbx_strand_id
1 'polypeptide(L)' 'MKVKMIVDARGSANASGNATKIYEKEEILDCKEKWQEDLAKIFVSEGQAQELKAVEPKETKAKPKAKKKKTTAKSSK' A
#
# COMPACT_ATOMS: atom_id res chain seq x y z
N MET A 1 11.06 -1.65 -7.16
CA MET A 1 10.51 -1.27 -5.83
C MET A 1 9.06 -0.80 -6.01
N LYS A 2 8.17 -0.99 -5.04
CA LYS A 2 6.82 -0.39 -5.06
C LYS A 2 6.65 0.57 -3.90
N VAL A 3 6.12 1.76 -4.16
CA VAL A 3 5.78 2.74 -3.12
C VAL A 3 4.34 3.21 -3.30
N LYS A 4 3.64 3.49 -2.20
CA LYS A 4 2.31 4.11 -2.20
C LYS A 4 2.45 5.56 -1.77
N MET A 5 1.90 6.49 -2.55
CA MET A 5 1.83 7.90 -2.18
C MET A 5 0.87 8.09 -1.00
N ILE A 6 1.27 8.85 0.01
CA ILE A 6 0.45 9.21 1.18
C ILE A 6 -0.25 10.56 0.94
N VAL A 7 0.37 11.43 0.16
CA VAL A 7 -0.10 12.76 -0.21
C VAL A 7 0.15 13.00 -1.70
N ASP A 8 -0.55 13.98 -2.25
CA ASP A 8 -0.25 14.53 -3.56
C ASP A 8 1.16 15.15 -3.58
N ALA A 9 1.99 14.70 -4.51
CA ALA A 9 3.36 15.22 -4.64
C ALA A 9 3.72 15.45 -6.11
N ARG A 10 4.56 16.45 -6.36
CA ARG A 10 5.11 16.71 -7.69
C ARG A 10 6.49 16.07 -7.79
N GLY A 11 6.72 15.26 -8.83
CA GLY A 11 8.01 14.64 -9.08
C GLY A 11 8.33 14.50 -10.56
N SER A 12 9.52 13.99 -10.86
CA SER A 12 9.99 13.75 -12.22
C SER A 12 9.15 12.68 -12.91
N ALA A 13 8.61 12.99 -14.08
CA ALA A 13 7.84 12.07 -14.91
C ALA A 13 8.71 11.23 -15.85
N ASN A 14 10.00 11.53 -15.97
CA ASN A 14 10.94 10.80 -16.82
C ASN A 14 12.36 10.74 -16.22
N ALA A 15 13.19 9.85 -16.77
CA ALA A 15 14.59 9.67 -16.39
C ALA A 15 15.44 10.94 -16.51
N SER A 16 15.11 11.80 -17.48
CA SER A 16 15.83 13.05 -17.73
C SER A 16 15.51 14.15 -16.70
N GLY A 17 14.48 13.98 -15.86
CA GLY A 17 14.04 15.00 -14.89
C GLY A 17 13.51 16.29 -15.53
N ASN A 18 13.29 16.31 -16.85
CA ASN A 18 12.83 17.50 -17.57
C ASN A 18 11.30 17.66 -17.53
N ALA A 19 10.59 16.53 -17.43
CA ALA A 19 9.14 16.54 -17.24
C ALA A 19 8.82 16.28 -15.77
N THR A 20 7.81 16.96 -15.25
CA THR A 20 7.25 16.68 -13.92
C THR A 20 5.78 16.31 -14.02
N LYS A 21 5.31 15.36 -13.22
CA LYS A 21 3.89 15.06 -13.05
C LYS A 21 3.46 15.16 -11.59
N ILE A 22 2.17 15.31 -11.37
CA ILE A 22 1.56 15.19 -10.05
C ILE A 22 1.24 13.72 -9.83
N TYR A 23 1.68 13.21 -8.70
CA TYR A 23 1.43 11.87 -8.19
C TYR A 23 0.33 11.99 -7.15
N GLU A 24 -0.82 11.40 -7.42
CA GLU A 24 -1.97 11.54 -6.52
C GLU A 24 -1.79 10.72 -5.25
N LYS A 25 -2.42 11.21 -4.17
CA LYS A 25 -2.53 10.47 -2.93
C LYS A 25 -3.15 9.09 -3.19
N GLU A 26 -2.58 8.07 -2.55
CA GLU A 26 -2.91 6.65 -2.73
C GLU A 26 -2.52 6.01 -4.07
N GLU A 27 -1.89 6.75 -4.99
CA GLU A 27 -1.30 6.17 -6.21
C GLU A 27 -0.17 5.20 -5.83
N ILE A 28 -0.16 4.03 -6.48
CA ILE A 28 0.91 3.04 -6.32
C ILE A 28 1.90 3.22 -7.47
N LEU A 29 3.14 3.52 -7.13
CA LEU A 29 4.24 3.64 -8.07
C LEU A 29 5.03 2.35 -8.13
N ASP A 30 5.05 1.77 -9.33
CA ASP A 30 5.90 0.64 -9.68
C ASP A 30 7.21 1.16 -10.27
N CYS A 31 8.24 1.23 -9.43
CA CYS A 31 9.57 1.66 -9.83
C CYS A 31 10.30 0.48 -10.48
N LYS A 32 10.26 0.44 -11.82
CA LYS A 32 10.96 -0.54 -12.68
C LYS A 32 12.36 -0.08 -13.04
N GLU A 33 12.55 1.22 -13.18
CA GLU A 33 13.82 1.82 -13.56
C GLU A 33 14.52 2.50 -12.38
N LYS A 34 15.85 2.61 -12.45
CA LYS A 34 16.68 3.14 -11.36
C LYS A 34 16.31 4.58 -10.96
N TRP A 35 15.93 5.43 -11.92
CA TRP A 35 15.52 6.81 -11.66
C TRP A 35 14.18 6.88 -10.89
N GLN A 36 13.30 5.89 -11.09
CA GLN A 36 12.05 5.78 -10.35
C GLN A 36 12.29 5.32 -8.92
N GLU A 37 13.28 4.45 -8.70
CA GLU A 37 13.70 4.04 -7.37
C GLU A 37 14.31 5.19 -6.58
N ASP A 38 15.10 6.04 -7.24
CA ASP A 38 15.68 7.24 -6.63
C ASP A 38 14.60 8.26 -6.26
N LEU A 39 13.67 8.54 -7.20
CA LEU A 39 12.50 9.38 -6.95
C LEU A 39 11.66 8.85 -5.77
N ALA A 40 11.41 7.54 -5.74
CA ALA A 40 10.63 6.92 -4.68
C ALA A 40 11.32 7.03 -3.31
N LYS A 41 12.66 6.90 -3.24
CA LYS A 41 13.42 7.12 -2.00
C LYS A 41 13.30 8.55 -1.51
N ILE A 42 13.32 9.54 -2.41
CA ILE A 42 13.10 10.94 -2.06
C ILE A 42 11.70 11.11 -1.45
N PHE A 43 10.66 10.61 -2.12
CA PHE A 43 9.29 10.69 -1.59
C PHE A 43 9.13 9.99 -0.24
N VAL A 44 9.76 8.82 -0.04
CA VAL A 44 9.74 8.14 1.26
C VAL A 44 10.51 8.93 2.32
N SER A 45 11.66 9.50 1.97
CA SER A 45 12.49 10.31 2.87
C SER A 45 11.81 11.61 3.29
N GLU A 46 11.05 12.23 2.40
CA GLU A 46 10.24 13.42 2.68
C GLU A 46 8.92 13.09 3.38
N GLY A 47 8.60 11.81 3.60
CA GLY A 47 7.34 11.37 4.21
C GLY A 47 6.11 11.53 3.30
N GLN A 48 6.32 11.72 2.01
CA GLN A 48 5.27 11.84 1.00
C GLN A 48 4.78 10.48 0.47
N ALA A 49 5.62 9.45 0.56
CA ALA A 49 5.29 8.08 0.15
C ALA A 49 5.71 7.04 1.20
N GLN A 50 5.16 5.84 1.08
CA GLN A 50 5.49 4.69 1.91
C GLN A 50 5.95 3.51 1.05
N GLU A 51 7.07 2.88 1.40
CA GLU A 51 7.54 1.68 0.71
C GLU A 51 6.55 0.52 0.93
N LEU A 52 5.90 0.10 -0.14
CA LEU A 52 5.13 -1.14 -0.17
C LEU A 52 6.13 -2.28 -0.38
N LYS A 53 6.74 -2.71 0.72
CA LYS A 53 7.48 -3.96 0.75
C LYS A 53 6.48 -5.04 0.32
N ALA A 54 6.74 -5.68 -0.81
CA ALA A 54 5.99 -6.84 -1.26
C ALA A 54 6.24 -7.97 -0.26
N VAL A 55 5.56 -7.89 0.88
CA VAL A 55 5.25 -9.06 1.67
C VAL A 55 4.33 -9.83 0.74
N GLU A 56 4.86 -10.87 0.10
CA GLU A 56 4.05 -11.94 -0.47
C GLU A 56 2.85 -12.14 0.45
N PRO A 57 1.62 -12.27 -0.07
CA PRO A 57 0.48 -12.49 0.78
C PRO A 57 0.72 -13.79 1.55
N LYS A 58 1.24 -13.67 2.78
CA LYS A 58 1.11 -14.72 3.77
C LYS A 58 -0.37 -14.70 4.08
N GLU A 59 -1.12 -15.51 3.32
CA GLU A 59 -2.50 -15.89 3.57
C GLU A 59 -2.59 -16.38 5.02
N THR A 60 -2.71 -15.43 5.95
CA THR A 60 -3.15 -15.73 7.29
C THR A 60 -4.64 -15.51 7.23
N LYS A 61 -5.35 -16.54 6.78
CA LYS A 61 -6.77 -16.72 7.09
C LYS A 61 -6.91 -16.88 8.61
N ALA A 62 -6.68 -15.81 9.36
CA ALA A 62 -7.15 -15.69 10.72
C ALA A 62 -8.65 -15.38 10.63
N LYS A 63 -9.46 -16.44 10.42
CA LYS A 63 -10.88 -16.34 10.71
C LYS A 63 -11.03 -15.98 12.20
N PRO A 64 -11.69 -14.86 12.54
CA PRO A 64 -11.86 -14.46 13.92
C PRO A 64 -12.66 -15.52 14.68
N LYS A 65 -12.14 -15.89 15.86
CA LYS A 65 -12.80 -16.74 16.85
C LYS A 65 -14.12 -16.08 17.28
N ALA A 66 -15.24 -16.56 16.77
CA ALA A 66 -16.54 -16.30 17.38
C ALA A 66 -16.68 -17.19 18.64
N LYS A 67 -16.24 -16.66 19.79
CA LYS A 67 -16.69 -17.12 21.10
C LYS A 67 -18.05 -16.49 21.42
N LYS A 68 -18.94 -17.31 22.00
CA LYS A 68 -20.13 -17.03 22.86
C LYS A 68 -21.40 -17.61 22.23
N LYS A 69 -22.35 -18.19 22.96
CA LYS A 69 -22.48 -18.78 24.31
C LYS A 69 -23.86 -19.49 24.26
N LYS A 70 -24.03 -20.51 25.10
CA LYS A 70 -25.27 -21.24 25.43
C LYS A 70 -26.54 -20.37 25.47
N THR A 71 -27.68 -20.89 24.97
CA THR A 71 -28.94 -21.11 25.74
C THR A 71 -30.06 -21.80 24.92
N THR A 72 -30.50 -22.97 25.40
CA THR A 72 -31.87 -23.53 25.53
C THR A 72 -33.05 -23.06 24.65
N ALA A 73 -33.77 -24.03 24.04
CA ALA A 73 -35.23 -24.29 24.07
C ALA A 73 -35.59 -25.34 22.97
N LYS A 74 -35.94 -26.59 23.27
CA LYS A 74 -37.28 -27.17 23.60
C LYS A 74 -38.36 -26.97 22.51
N SER A 75 -38.94 -28.09 22.06
CA SER A 75 -40.29 -28.31 21.47
C SER A 75 -40.23 -28.97 20.08
N SER A 76 -40.44 -30.28 19.95
CA SER A 76 -41.73 -31.02 19.91
C SER A 76 -42.49 -30.83 18.60
N LYS A 77 -42.53 -31.87 17.75
CA LYS A 77 -43.75 -32.41 17.14
C LYS A 77 -43.49 -33.80 16.56
#